data_AF-A0AAV2R3H9-F1
#
_entry.id   AF-A0AAV2R3H9-F1
#
_cell.length_a   1.000
_cell.length_b   1.000
_cell.length_c   1.000
_cell.angle_alpha   90.00
_cell.angle_beta   90.00
_cell.angle_gamma   90.00
#
_symmetry.space_group_name_H-M   'P 1'
#
loop_
_entity.id
_entity.type
_entity.pdbx_description
1 polymer ?
#
loop_
_entity_poly.entity_id
_entity_poly.type
_entity_poly.pdbx_seq_one_letter_code
_entity_poly.pdbx_strand_id
1 'polypeptide(L)'
;NSGHRQGIVVRLEAEFGRPLLQLPCRHHILELVAGASCYVVYGTTTGPKEQLFKKLIDNWGNLDLKKYSPLELPRHHRELAGLVKDIVTFLQDWLQNSSKEKLRHDYLELATL
;
A
#
# COMPACT_ATOMS: atom_id res chain seq x y z
N ASN A 1 -1.70 9.74 -6.94
CA ASN A 1 -2.66 10.68 -6.30
C ASN A 1 -2.03 11.64 -5.29
N SER A 2 -0.81 11.36 -4.81
CA SER A 2 -0.05 12.10 -3.80
C SER A 2 1.16 12.88 -4.38
N GLY A 3 1.17 13.19 -5.68
CA GLY A 3 2.28 13.91 -6.29
C GLY A 3 2.53 15.25 -5.61
N HIS A 4 3.76 15.53 -5.20
CA HIS A 4 4.11 16.70 -4.38
C HIS A 4 3.75 18.07 -5.01
N ARG A 5 3.61 18.13 -6.35
CA ARG A 5 3.31 19.39 -7.07
C ARG A 5 1.83 19.59 -7.46
N GLN A 6 1.12 18.53 -7.85
CA GLN A 6 -0.27 18.60 -8.35
C GLN A 6 -1.13 17.41 -7.90
N GLY A 7 -0.68 16.67 -6.89
CA GLY A 7 -1.47 15.60 -6.31
C GLY A 7 -2.77 16.14 -5.74
N ILE A 8 -3.82 15.33 -5.84
CA ILE A 8 -5.14 15.60 -5.24
C ILE A 8 -4.99 15.95 -3.75
N VAL A 9 -4.06 15.28 -3.06
CA VAL A 9 -3.70 15.56 -1.66
C VAL A 9 -3.33 17.02 -1.43
N VAL A 10 -2.37 17.54 -2.20
CA VAL A 10 -1.81 18.88 -2.03
C VAL A 10 -2.89 19.94 -2.23
N ARG A 11 -3.81 19.68 -3.17
CA ARG A 11 -4.98 20.53 -3.40
C ARG A 11 -5.99 20.49 -2.27
N LEU A 12 -6.25 19.32 -1.71
CA LEU A 12 -7.17 19.17 -0.57
C LEU A 12 -6.61 19.84 0.69
N GLU A 13 -5.31 19.69 0.96
CA GLU A 13 -4.67 20.35 2.12
C GLU A 13 -4.70 21.89 2.00
N ALA A 14 -4.48 22.40 0.79
CA ALA A 14 -4.62 23.84 0.50
C ALA A 14 -6.06 24.34 0.71
N GLU A 15 -7.05 23.55 0.29
CA GLU A 15 -8.48 23.88 0.45
C GLU A 15 -8.91 23.84 1.92
N PHE A 16 -8.51 22.82 2.68
CA PHE A 16 -8.87 22.67 4.08
C PHE A 16 -8.01 23.52 5.04
N GLY A 17 -6.94 24.15 4.54
CA GLY A 17 -6.02 24.96 5.34
C GLY A 17 -5.29 24.16 6.43
N ARG A 18 -5.18 22.83 6.29
CA ARG A 18 -4.53 21.96 7.27
C ARG A 18 -3.90 20.72 6.61
N PRO A 19 -2.84 20.15 7.19
CA PRO A 19 -2.31 18.86 6.77
C PRO A 19 -3.35 17.75 6.93
N LEU A 20 -3.38 16.82 5.98
CA LEU A 20 -4.22 15.63 6.02
C LEU A 20 -3.38 14.40 6.33
N LEU A 21 -3.93 13.46 7.10
CA LEU A 21 -3.27 12.18 7.32
C LEU A 21 -3.16 11.41 6.00
N GLN A 22 -1.93 11.24 5.53
CA GLN A 22 -1.59 10.51 4.32
C GLN A 22 -1.43 9.02 4.63
N LEU A 23 -2.49 8.22 4.46
CA LEU A 23 -2.33 6.77 4.49
C LEU A 23 -2.06 6.27 3.06
N PRO A 24 -0.92 5.61 2.79
CA PRO A 24 -0.70 4.96 1.50
C PRO A 24 -1.78 3.90 1.33
N CYS A 25 -2.48 3.93 0.18
CA CYS A 25 -3.50 2.92 -0.09
C CYS A 25 -2.84 1.55 -0.20
N ARG A 26 -3.60 0.47 0.07
CA ARG A 26 -3.10 -0.91 -0.06
C ARG A 26 -2.42 -1.17 -1.41
N HIS A 27 -2.91 -0.54 -2.49
CA HIS A 27 -2.31 -0.62 -3.82
C HIS A 27 -0.91 -0.02 -3.84
N HIS A 28 -0.71 1.14 -3.23
CA HIS A 28 0.60 1.79 -3.18
C HIS A 28 1.59 1.01 -2.31
N ILE A 29 1.14 0.44 -1.19
CA ILE A 29 1.97 -0.44 -0.35
C ILE A 29 2.40 -1.67 -1.14
N LEU A 30 1.46 -2.32 -1.84
CA LEU A 30 1.75 -3.48 -2.68
C LEU A 30 2.71 -3.14 -3.83
N GLU A 31 2.55 -1.99 -4.48
CA GLU A 31 3.48 -1.50 -5.50
C GLU A 31 4.90 -1.31 -4.95
N LEU A 32 5.05 -0.77 -3.74
CA LEU A 32 6.35 -0.58 -3.10
C LEU A 32 7.00 -1.90 -2.72
N VAL A 33 6.25 -2.82 -2.11
CA VAL A 33 6.78 -4.14 -1.70
C VAL A 33 7.14 -4.98 -2.93
N ALA A 34 6.22 -5.10 -3.88
CA ALA A 34 6.47 -5.83 -5.13
C ALA A 34 7.58 -5.19 -5.95
N GLY A 35 7.62 -3.85 -6.00
CA GLY A 35 8.65 -3.07 -6.67
C GLY A 35 10.04 -3.30 -6.07
N ALA A 36 10.16 -3.31 -4.73
CA ALA A 36 11.40 -3.60 -4.03
C ALA A 36 11.89 -5.03 -4.29
N SER A 37 11.00 -6.03 -4.22
CA SER A 37 11.35 -7.40 -4.57
C SER A 37 11.80 -7.52 -6.03
N CYS A 38 11.11 -6.87 -6.96
CA CYS A 38 11.49 -6.83 -8.37
C CYS A 38 12.85 -6.15 -8.57
N TYR A 39 13.15 -5.06 -7.86
CA TYR A 39 14.45 -4.39 -7.94
C TYR A 39 15.58 -5.28 -7.42
N VAL A 40 15.38 -6.01 -6.32
CA VAL A 40 16.39 -6.94 -5.79
C VAL A 40 16.68 -8.06 -6.77
N VAL A 41 15.64 -8.62 -7.41
CA VAL A 41 15.79 -9.77 -8.32
C VAL A 41 16.30 -9.33 -9.70
N TYR A 42 15.86 -8.19 -10.20
CA TYR A 42 16.04 -7.79 -11.61
C TYR A 42 16.88 -6.51 -11.80
N GLY A 43 17.21 -5.79 -10.72
CA GLY A 43 17.91 -4.50 -10.80
C GLY A 43 17.03 -3.36 -11.32
N THR A 44 17.67 -2.32 -11.85
CA THR A 44 16.97 -1.16 -12.41
C THR A 44 16.31 -1.53 -13.73
N THR A 45 15.00 -1.36 -13.84
CA THR A 45 14.25 -1.59 -15.10
C THR A 45 13.97 -0.25 -15.79
N THR A 46 13.94 -0.23 -17.13
CA THR A 46 13.75 1.01 -17.92
C THR A 46 12.29 1.27 -18.31
N GLY A 47 11.34 0.67 -17.58
CA GLY A 47 9.91 0.92 -17.74
C GLY A 47 9.12 -0.28 -18.29
N PRO A 48 7.86 -0.07 -18.72
CA PRO A 48 6.88 -1.13 -18.95
C PRO A 48 7.17 -2.05 -20.14
N LYS A 49 8.21 -1.75 -20.94
CA LYS A 49 8.67 -2.59 -22.06
C LYS A 49 9.68 -3.64 -21.64
N GLU A 50 9.91 -3.83 -20.35
CA GLU A 50 10.86 -4.81 -19.88
C GLU A 50 10.40 -6.22 -20.29
N GLN A 51 11.28 -6.95 -20.97
CA GLN A 51 10.92 -8.22 -21.63
C GLN A 51 10.42 -9.27 -20.63
N LEU A 52 10.82 -9.13 -19.38
CA LEU A 52 10.42 -9.99 -18.27
C LEU A 52 8.94 -9.85 -17.92
N PHE A 53 8.41 -8.62 -17.86
CA PHE A 53 6.97 -8.40 -17.66
C PHE A 53 6.17 -8.91 -18.86
N LYS A 54 6.69 -8.74 -20.08
CA LYS A 54 6.06 -9.30 -21.28
C LYS A 54 5.96 -10.82 -21.21
N LYS A 55 7.04 -11.51 -20.82
CA LYS A 55 7.05 -12.98 -20.63
C LYS A 55 6.08 -13.43 -19.54
N LEU A 56 5.95 -12.66 -18.45
CA LEU A 56 4.98 -12.96 -17.39
C LEU A 56 3.54 -12.83 -17.90
N ILE A 57 3.22 -11.75 -18.61
CA ILE A 57 1.90 -11.52 -19.22
C ILE A 57 1.57 -12.65 -20.22
N ASP A 58 2.52 -12.96 -21.11
CA ASP A 58 2.35 -13.97 -22.16
C ASP A 58 2.14 -15.38 -21.56
N ASN A 59 2.71 -15.67 -20.39
CA ASN A 59 2.55 -16.96 -19.70
C ASN A 59 1.51 -16.96 -18.59
N TRP A 60 0.81 -15.85 -18.33
CA TRP A 60 -0.09 -15.70 -17.19
C TRP A 60 -1.17 -16.79 -17.13
N GLY A 61 -1.75 -17.16 -18.29
CA GLY A 61 -2.78 -18.19 -18.38
C GLY A 61 -2.29 -19.62 -18.13
N ASN A 62 -0.98 -19.86 -18.15
CA ASN A 62 -0.36 -21.17 -17.94
C ASN A 62 0.22 -21.34 -16.53
N LEU A 63 0.10 -20.33 -15.67
CA LEU A 63 0.57 -20.41 -14.30
C LEU A 63 -0.30 -21.38 -13.49
N ASP A 64 0.33 -22.36 -12.84
CA ASP A 64 -0.37 -23.25 -11.92
C ASP A 64 -0.66 -22.52 -10.60
N LEU A 65 -1.84 -21.89 -10.54
CA LEU A 65 -2.31 -21.16 -9.36
C LEU A 65 -2.65 -22.07 -8.17
N LYS A 66 -2.67 -23.40 -8.35
CA LYS A 66 -2.89 -24.36 -7.26
C LYS A 66 -1.62 -24.60 -6.43
N LYS A 67 -0.46 -24.21 -6.95
CA LYS A 67 0.86 -24.34 -6.33
C LYS A 67 1.45 -22.98 -5.94
N TYR A 68 0.62 -22.10 -5.37
CA TYR A 68 1.10 -20.85 -4.80
C TYR A 68 1.61 -21.07 -3.36
N SER A 69 2.90 -20.86 -3.14
CA SER A 69 3.44 -20.66 -1.80
C SER A 69 3.36 -19.16 -1.51
N PRO A 70 2.67 -18.72 -0.43
CA PRO A 70 2.80 -17.36 0.03
C PRO A 70 4.28 -17.04 0.24
N LEU A 71 4.74 -15.91 -0.31
CA LEU A 71 6.02 -15.38 0.09
C LEU A 71 5.89 -14.95 1.55
N GLU A 72 6.36 -15.80 2.47
CA GLU A 72 6.56 -15.46 3.87
C GLU A 72 7.66 -14.41 3.93
N LEU A 73 7.30 -13.16 3.71
CA LEU A 73 8.19 -12.03 3.97
C LEU A 73 8.50 -12.09 5.47
N PRO A 74 9.79 -12.21 5.87
CA PRO A 74 10.17 -12.10 7.27
C PRO A 74 9.59 -10.78 7.73
N ARG A 75 8.57 -10.86 8.58
CA ARG A 75 7.81 -9.68 8.91
C ARG A 75 8.82 -8.68 9.48
N HIS A 76 8.99 -7.54 8.81
CA HIS A 76 9.58 -6.32 9.39
C HIS A 76 8.73 -5.79 10.57
N HIS A 77 7.91 -6.67 11.17
CA HIS A 77 7.02 -6.44 12.29
C HIS A 77 7.80 -5.89 13.46
N ARG A 78 9.09 -6.19 13.65
CA ARG A 78 9.79 -5.65 14.83
C ARG A 78 10.04 -4.16 14.68
N GLU A 79 10.52 -3.72 13.51
CA GLU A 79 10.76 -2.30 13.24
C GLU A 79 9.46 -1.51 13.03
N LEU A 80 8.42 -2.15 12.49
CA LEU A 80 7.15 -1.51 12.15
C LEU A 80 6.04 -1.70 13.19
N ALA A 81 6.19 -2.58 14.19
CA ALA A 81 5.14 -2.88 15.17
C ALA A 81 4.72 -1.65 15.96
N GLY A 82 5.66 -0.78 16.34
CA GLY A 82 5.35 0.46 17.04
C GLY A 82 4.43 1.34 16.20
N LEU A 83 4.81 1.57 14.94
CA LEU A 83 4.04 2.38 14.00
C LEU A 83 2.66 1.77 13.70
N VAL A 84 2.58 0.45 13.51
CA VAL A 84 1.30 -0.25 13.29
C VAL A 84 0.40 -0.09 14.51
N LYS A 85 0.94 -0.28 15.72
CA LYS A 85 0.18 -0.10 16.95
C LYS A 85 -0.35 1.32 17.08
N ASP A 86 0.48 2.33 16.85
CA ASP A 86 0.09 3.73 16.96
C ASP A 86 -1.01 4.09 15.95
N ILE A 87 -0.91 3.58 14.70
CA ILE A 87 -1.93 3.77 13.67
C ILE A 87 -3.24 3.07 14.04
N VAL A 88 -3.19 1.82 14.53
CA VAL A 88 -4.39 1.07 14.94
C VAL A 88 -5.09 1.77 16.10
N THR A 89 -4.35 2.20 17.12
CA THR A 89 -4.90 2.96 18.26
C THR A 89 -5.55 4.25 17.79
N PHE A 90 -4.88 5.03 16.93
CA PHE A 90 -5.47 6.24 16.36
C PHE A 90 -6.79 5.96 15.60
N LEU A 91 -6.83 4.92 14.76
CA LEU A 91 -8.03 4.58 14.00
C LEU A 91 -9.18 4.13 14.90
N GLN A 92 -8.89 3.39 15.97
CA GLN A 92 -9.87 2.97 16.97
C GLN A 92 -10.44 4.15 17.76
N ASP A 93 -9.57 5.06 18.22
CA ASP A 93 -9.98 6.28 18.90
C ASP A 93 -10.82 7.18 17.97
N TRP A 94 -10.42 7.29 16.70
CA TRP A 94 -11.17 8.03 15.71
C TRP A 94 -12.56 7.41 15.48
N LEU A 95 -12.67 6.08 15.33
CA LEU A 95 -13.95 5.38 15.16
C LEU A 95 -14.89 5.59 16.34
N GLN A 96 -14.37 5.60 17.57
CA GLN A 96 -15.18 5.80 18.78
C GLN A 96 -15.66 7.25 18.94
N ASN A 97 -14.85 8.23 18.51
CA ASN A 97 -15.13 9.64 18.71
C ASN A 97 -15.76 10.36 17.48
N SER A 98 -15.80 9.71 16.32
CA SER A 98 -16.31 10.30 15.08
C SER A 98 -17.79 9.99 14.89
N SER A 99 -18.63 11.01 15.01
CA SER A 99 -20.09 10.82 15.04
C SER A 99 -20.75 10.52 13.69
N LYS A 100 -20.08 10.63 12.53
CA LYS A 100 -20.79 10.57 11.22
C LYS A 100 -20.06 10.01 9.99
N GLU A 101 -18.80 9.56 10.04
CA GLU A 101 -18.12 9.08 8.83
C GLU A 101 -17.68 7.62 8.91
N LYS A 102 -18.15 6.81 7.95
CA LYS A 102 -17.75 5.41 7.81
C LYS A 102 -16.35 5.35 7.19
N LEU A 103 -15.40 4.76 7.91
CA LEU A 103 -14.13 4.34 7.33
C LEU A 103 -14.39 3.41 6.13
N ARG A 104 -13.61 3.58 5.06
CA ARG A 104 -13.62 2.67 3.91
C ARG A 104 -13.29 1.25 4.38
N HIS A 105 -13.85 0.24 3.72
CA HIS A 105 -13.75 -1.17 4.13
C HIS A 105 -12.29 -1.60 4.40
N ASP A 106 -11.36 -1.28 3.49
CA ASP A 106 -9.93 -1.58 3.62
C ASP A 106 -9.29 -1.01 4.91
N TYR A 107 -9.81 0.11 5.43
CA TYR A 107 -9.31 0.72 6.67
C TYR A 107 -10.05 0.21 7.91
N LEU A 108 -11.27 -0.30 7.77
CA LEU A 108 -11.95 -1.02 8.85
C LEU A 108 -11.20 -2.32 9.15
N GLU A 109 -10.83 -3.07 8.11
CA GLU A 109 -10.00 -4.28 8.25
C GLU A 109 -8.69 -3.98 8.99
N LEU A 110 -8.00 -2.87 8.63
CA LEU A 110 -6.79 -2.41 9.31
C LEU A 110 -7.02 -2.06 10.79
N ALA A 111 -8.14 -1.39 11.12
CA ALA A 111 -8.47 -1.01 12.50
C ALA A 111 -8.86 -2.20 13.39
N THR A 112 -9.13 -3.37 12.78
CA THR A 112 -9.51 -4.62 13.45
C THR A 112 -8.37 -5.65 13.54
N LEU A 113 -7.16 -5.33 13.08
CA LEU A 113 -5.95 -6.13 13.30
C LEU A 113 -5.56 -6.20 14.79
#